data_AF-A0AB40AXC9-F1
#
_entry.id   AF-A0AB40AXC9-F1
#
_cell.length_a   1.000
_cell.length_b   1.000
_cell.length_c   1.000
_cell.angle_alpha   90.00
_cell.angle_beta   90.00
_cell.angle_gamma   90.00
#
_symmetry.space_group_name_H-M   'P 1'
#
loop_
_entity.id
_entity.type
_entity.pdbx_description
1 polymer ?
#
loop_
_entity_poly.entity_id
_entity_poly.type
_entity_poly.pdbx_seq_one_letter_code
_entity_poly.pdbx_strand_id
1 'polypeptide(L)'
;MHEYMNVKKRLEGLIKQSIGKYSLESPTFGSDLDHLLESEILKHTMALLILNSDFGSAWNSRKMVIVRKVQLSLLMDELRLCTLILSYSPKSQCTWSHRRWVIEIIGEKFQIMHEIVGQDSELVKQIAEKSKMNYRAWSHLCWLIPYMKRTQVIDELNKSKKWSELHTADNCCFHFRRRLLFKMLEDISAWEDDESCINQKTEIYFLWKEELGWNESLIRRYIGREALWLHRRFLSQCYINYFTIDQETRNSNGEDFHGGHSTLDDFLDKELELLLHSLDVTDNEFEDTQVQAQHATAYIIWISKQVPPHTHEKLQSRLQEMDLKPIMIKLCADKPHLCVSPLLQ
;
A
#
# COMPACT_ATOMS: atom_id res chain seq x y z
N MET A 1 -12.89 -6.92 -19.56
CA MET A 1 -14.11 -6.53 -20.32
C MET A 1 -15.26 -7.52 -20.16
N HIS A 2 -15.02 -8.84 -20.22
CA HIS A 2 -16.06 -9.86 -20.11
C HIS A 2 -16.67 -10.01 -18.69
N GLU A 3 -15.84 -9.97 -17.64
CA GLU A 3 -16.32 -9.97 -16.24
C GLU A 3 -17.16 -8.72 -15.91
N TYR A 4 -16.76 -7.56 -16.44
CA TYR A 4 -17.50 -6.30 -16.27
C TYR A 4 -18.90 -6.34 -16.90
N MET A 5 -19.07 -7.04 -18.03
CA MET A 5 -20.38 -7.22 -18.68
C MET A 5 -21.29 -8.19 -17.91
N ASN A 6 -20.73 -9.18 -17.22
CA ASN A 6 -21.50 -10.09 -16.35
C ASN A 6 -22.01 -9.39 -15.08
N VAL A 7 -21.20 -8.51 -14.50
CA VAL A 7 -21.61 -7.66 -13.37
C VAL A 7 -22.69 -6.66 -13.79
N LYS A 8 -22.55 -6.03 -14.98
CA LYS A 8 -23.59 -5.18 -15.57
C LYS A 8 -24.94 -5.90 -15.67
N LYS A 9 -24.97 -7.13 -16.20
CA LYS A 9 -26.20 -7.95 -16.26
C LYS A 9 -26.79 -8.25 -14.88
N ARG A 10 -25.94 -8.54 -13.89
CA ARG A 10 -26.38 -8.85 -12.51
C ARG A 10 -26.97 -7.62 -11.82
N LEU A 11 -26.35 -6.45 -12.00
CA LEU A 11 -26.83 -5.17 -11.49
C LEU A 11 -28.10 -4.69 -12.22
N GLU A 12 -28.19 -4.86 -13.54
CA GLU A 12 -29.41 -4.60 -14.31
C GLU A 12 -30.60 -5.46 -13.84
N GLY A 13 -30.34 -6.70 -13.40
CA GLY A 13 -31.35 -7.56 -12.78
C GLY A 13 -31.86 -7.04 -11.44
N LEU A 14 -30.96 -6.55 -10.58
CA LEU A 14 -31.30 -5.96 -9.27
C LEU A 14 -32.04 -4.62 -9.42
N ILE A 15 -31.66 -3.79 -10.40
CA ILE A 15 -32.32 -2.53 -10.74
C ILE A 15 -33.75 -2.77 -11.25
N LYS A 16 -33.97 -3.79 -12.10
CA LYS A 16 -35.32 -4.15 -12.56
C LYS A 16 -36.22 -4.62 -11.42
N GLN A 17 -35.67 -5.30 -10.41
CA GLN A 17 -36.42 -5.70 -9.21
C GLN A 17 -36.77 -4.51 -8.29
N SER A 18 -35.95 -3.44 -8.24
CA SER A 18 -36.25 -2.26 -7.42
C SER A 18 -37.21 -1.28 -8.10
N ILE A 19 -37.18 -1.19 -9.44
CA ILE A 19 -38.06 -0.30 -10.22
C ILE A 19 -39.54 -0.74 -10.16
N GLY A 20 -39.82 -2.03 -9.94
CA GLY A 20 -41.19 -2.55 -9.81
C GLY A 20 -41.99 -2.04 -8.60
N LYS A 21 -41.40 -1.23 -7.71
CA LYS A 21 -42.05 -0.74 -6.47
C LYS A 21 -42.34 0.77 -6.41
N TYR A 22 -41.87 1.57 -7.36
CA TYR A 22 -42.13 3.01 -7.38
C TYR A 22 -42.53 3.48 -8.77
N SER A 23 -43.84 3.54 -9.01
CA SER A 23 -44.39 4.25 -10.16
C SER A 23 -45.59 5.06 -9.69
N LEU A 24 -45.42 6.39 -9.66
CA LEU A 24 -46.33 7.42 -10.17
C LEU A 24 -45.94 8.77 -9.56
N GLU A 25 -45.35 9.68 -10.33
CA GLU A 25 -45.59 11.14 -10.22
C GLU A 25 -45.48 11.79 -11.61
N SER A 26 -46.38 12.74 -11.87
CA SER A 26 -46.61 13.43 -13.16
C SER A 26 -45.61 14.58 -13.41
N PRO A 27 -45.28 14.93 -14.67
CA PRO A 27 -44.23 15.92 -14.96
C PRO A 27 -44.77 17.36 -15.01
N THR A 28 -44.05 18.29 -14.38
CA THR A 28 -44.25 19.75 -14.48
C THR A 28 -43.25 20.34 -15.48
N PHE A 29 -43.69 21.24 -16.36
CA PHE A 29 -42.91 21.80 -17.49
C PHE A 29 -41.54 22.41 -17.11
N GLY A 30 -41.36 22.85 -15.86
CA GLY A 30 -40.07 23.36 -15.36
C GLY A 30 -39.00 22.28 -15.16
N SER A 31 -39.38 21.04 -14.85
CA SER A 31 -38.41 19.95 -14.61
C SER A 31 -37.79 19.42 -15.92
N ASP A 32 -38.51 19.51 -17.04
CA ASP A 32 -38.02 19.08 -18.35
C ASP A 32 -36.93 20.02 -18.89
N LEU A 33 -37.06 21.34 -18.71
CA LEU A 33 -36.05 22.30 -19.13
C LEU A 33 -34.76 22.18 -18.31
N ASP A 34 -34.90 22.00 -16.98
CA ASP A 34 -33.76 21.78 -16.09
C ASP A 34 -33.02 20.48 -16.46
N HIS A 35 -33.75 19.39 -16.74
CA HIS A 35 -33.14 18.14 -17.19
C HIS A 35 -32.43 18.25 -18.55
N LEU A 36 -32.98 19.03 -19.48
CA LEU A 36 -32.34 19.28 -20.77
C LEU A 36 -31.04 20.07 -20.58
N LEU A 37 -31.06 21.11 -19.75
CA LEU A 37 -29.87 21.91 -19.45
C LEU A 37 -28.78 21.08 -18.75
N GLU A 38 -29.15 20.26 -17.77
CA GLU A 38 -28.24 19.33 -17.07
C GLU A 38 -27.56 18.36 -18.04
N SER A 39 -28.32 17.78 -18.97
CA SER A 39 -27.81 16.89 -20.01
C SER A 39 -26.82 17.60 -20.93
N GLU A 40 -27.13 18.81 -21.36
CA GLU A 40 -26.24 19.61 -22.20
C GLU A 40 -24.95 20.01 -21.46
N ILE A 41 -25.03 20.37 -20.17
CA ILE A 41 -23.83 20.62 -19.36
C ILE A 41 -22.94 19.38 -19.33
N LEU A 42 -23.49 18.20 -19.07
CA LEU A 42 -22.71 16.96 -19.04
C LEU A 42 -22.09 16.62 -20.40
N LYS A 43 -22.78 16.85 -21.53
CA LYS A 43 -22.21 16.62 -22.86
C LYS A 43 -21.06 17.57 -23.18
N HIS A 44 -21.26 18.88 -22.99
CA HIS A 44 -20.25 19.89 -23.33
C HIS A 44 -19.02 19.81 -22.42
N THR A 45 -19.23 19.61 -21.12
CA THR A 45 -18.10 19.41 -20.20
C THR A 45 -17.33 18.12 -20.48
N MET A 46 -17.99 17.06 -20.95
CA MET A 46 -17.29 15.84 -21.40
C MET A 46 -16.34 16.14 -22.55
N ALA A 47 -16.81 16.85 -23.58
CA ALA A 47 -15.97 17.23 -24.72
C ALA A 47 -14.77 18.10 -24.27
N LEU A 48 -15.01 19.07 -23.39
CA LEU A 48 -13.96 19.92 -22.83
C LEU A 48 -12.92 19.13 -22.03
N LEU A 49 -13.36 18.17 -21.21
CA LEU A 49 -12.48 17.36 -20.37
C LEU A 49 -11.68 16.33 -21.18
N ILE A 50 -12.22 15.86 -22.30
CA ILE A 50 -11.47 15.04 -23.25
C ILE A 50 -10.29 15.84 -23.83
N LEU A 51 -10.51 17.12 -24.14
CA LEU A 51 -9.47 18.01 -24.67
C LEU A 51 -8.50 18.52 -23.58
N ASN A 52 -9.01 18.81 -22.39
CA ASN A 52 -8.25 19.32 -21.25
C ASN A 52 -8.70 18.64 -19.94
N SER A 53 -7.99 17.58 -19.55
CA SER A 53 -8.34 16.73 -18.41
C SER A 53 -8.26 17.44 -17.04
N ASP A 54 -7.45 18.49 -16.94
CA ASP A 54 -7.25 19.27 -15.71
C ASP A 54 -8.10 20.56 -15.68
N PHE A 55 -9.12 20.67 -16.53
CA PHE A 55 -10.04 21.81 -16.49
C PHE A 55 -11.02 21.71 -15.31
N GLY A 56 -10.57 22.20 -14.14
CA GLY A 56 -11.30 22.09 -12.87
C GLY A 56 -12.73 22.66 -12.88
N SER A 57 -12.98 23.75 -13.60
CA SER A 57 -14.33 24.32 -13.72
C SER A 57 -15.31 23.36 -14.38
N ALA A 58 -14.88 22.63 -15.43
CA ALA A 58 -15.73 21.63 -16.07
C ALA A 58 -16.04 20.47 -15.11
N TRP A 59 -15.05 19.96 -14.35
CA TRP A 59 -15.30 18.96 -13.31
C TRP A 59 -16.29 19.45 -12.25
N ASN A 60 -16.15 20.69 -11.79
CA ASN A 60 -17.06 21.28 -10.81
C ASN A 60 -18.49 21.43 -11.36
N SER A 61 -18.65 21.89 -12.61
CA SER A 61 -19.97 21.94 -13.27
C SER A 61 -20.63 20.57 -13.33
N ARG A 62 -19.87 19.50 -13.62
CA ARG A 62 -20.40 18.13 -13.57
C ARG A 62 -20.86 17.75 -12.17
N LYS A 63 -20.05 18.02 -11.14
CA LYS A 63 -20.42 17.74 -9.74
C LYS A 63 -21.73 18.42 -9.37
N MET A 64 -21.93 19.67 -9.77
CA MET A 64 -23.17 20.43 -9.51
C MET A 64 -24.40 19.78 -10.13
N VAL A 65 -24.29 19.18 -11.32
CA VAL A 65 -25.40 18.42 -11.94
C VAL A 65 -25.63 17.10 -11.19
N ILE A 66 -24.57 16.35 -10.91
CA ILE A 66 -24.65 15.02 -10.29
C ILE A 66 -25.28 15.07 -8.88
N VAL A 67 -24.91 16.06 -8.06
CA VAL A 67 -25.45 16.17 -6.68
C VAL A 67 -26.95 16.47 -6.64
N ARG A 68 -27.52 17.09 -7.70
CA ARG A 68 -28.96 17.35 -7.79
C ARG A 68 -29.75 16.08 -8.06
N LYS A 69 -29.17 15.15 -8.82
CA LYS A 69 -29.82 13.89 -9.22
C LYS A 69 -28.83 12.73 -9.13
N VAL A 70 -28.60 12.26 -7.90
CA VAL A 70 -27.70 11.14 -7.66
C VAL A 70 -28.31 9.85 -8.17
N GLN A 71 -27.78 9.34 -9.28
CA GLN A 71 -28.17 8.06 -9.88
C GLN A 71 -26.94 7.19 -10.09
N LEU A 72 -27.06 5.90 -9.75
CA LEU A 72 -25.94 4.96 -9.89
C LEU A 72 -25.45 4.86 -11.35
N SER A 73 -26.36 4.84 -12.32
CA SER A 73 -26.01 4.83 -13.75
C SER A 73 -25.13 6.02 -14.14
N LEU A 74 -25.51 7.23 -13.71
CA LEU A 74 -24.76 8.45 -13.98
C LEU A 74 -23.37 8.42 -13.33
N LEU A 75 -23.27 7.98 -12.07
CA LEU A 75 -21.97 7.82 -11.39
C LEU A 75 -21.07 6.79 -12.09
N MET A 76 -21.64 5.69 -12.58
CA MET A 76 -20.89 4.70 -13.36
C MET A 76 -20.40 5.27 -14.70
N ASP A 77 -21.17 6.15 -15.33
CA ASP A 77 -20.74 6.86 -16.54
C ASP A 77 -19.62 7.88 -16.24
N GLU A 78 -19.64 8.55 -15.08
CA GLU A 78 -18.51 9.37 -14.63
C GLU A 78 -17.24 8.55 -14.42
N LEU A 79 -17.34 7.36 -13.79
CA LEU A 79 -16.18 6.48 -13.63
C LEU A 79 -15.62 6.05 -14.98
N ARG A 80 -16.47 5.81 -16.00
CA ARG A 80 -16.04 5.50 -17.36
C ARG A 80 -15.35 6.68 -18.03
N LEU A 81 -15.88 7.89 -17.87
CA LEU A 81 -15.24 9.10 -18.36
C LEU A 81 -13.85 9.29 -17.73
N CYS A 82 -13.74 9.13 -16.41
CA CYS A 82 -12.45 9.16 -15.73
C CYS A 82 -11.49 8.09 -16.27
N THR A 83 -11.97 6.86 -16.47
CA THR A 83 -11.15 5.77 -17.05
C THR A 83 -10.65 6.13 -18.45
N LEU A 84 -11.52 6.66 -19.31
CA LEU A 84 -11.15 7.11 -20.65
C LEU A 84 -10.06 8.19 -20.58
N ILE A 85 -10.27 9.22 -19.75
CA ILE A 85 -9.32 10.33 -19.60
C ILE A 85 -7.97 9.83 -19.08
N LEU A 86 -7.96 8.98 -18.06
CA LEU A 86 -6.72 8.44 -17.47
C LEU A 86 -5.98 7.50 -18.43
N SER A 87 -6.64 6.96 -19.46
CA SER A 87 -5.98 6.10 -20.45
C SER A 87 -4.99 6.87 -21.35
N TYR A 88 -5.21 8.16 -21.60
CA TYR A 88 -4.30 9.01 -22.39
C TYR A 88 -3.67 10.14 -21.55
N SER A 89 -4.26 10.54 -20.43
CA SER A 89 -3.75 11.52 -19.48
C SER A 89 -3.60 10.90 -18.07
N PRO A 90 -2.69 9.91 -17.89
CA PRO A 90 -2.58 9.13 -16.66
C PRO A 90 -2.13 9.94 -15.43
N LYS A 91 -1.61 11.15 -15.65
CA LYS A 91 -1.11 12.08 -14.62
C LYS A 91 -2.11 13.22 -14.30
N SER A 92 -3.33 13.20 -14.84
CA SER A 92 -4.36 14.22 -14.56
C SER A 92 -4.79 14.18 -13.09
N GLN A 93 -4.49 15.23 -12.33
CA GLN A 93 -4.82 15.28 -10.90
C GLN A 93 -6.31 15.52 -10.69
N CYS A 94 -6.93 16.37 -11.51
CA CYS A 94 -8.36 16.65 -11.41
C CYS A 94 -9.18 15.39 -11.69
N THR A 95 -8.76 14.55 -12.64
CA THR A 95 -9.45 13.29 -12.94
C THR A 95 -9.34 12.29 -11.79
N TRP A 96 -8.15 12.13 -11.20
CA TRP A 96 -8.00 11.29 -9.99
C TRP A 96 -8.83 11.80 -8.82
N SER A 97 -8.91 13.13 -8.62
CA SER A 97 -9.74 13.73 -7.57
C SER A 97 -11.23 13.50 -7.81
N HIS A 98 -11.70 13.70 -9.05
CA HIS A 98 -13.10 13.45 -9.41
C HIS A 98 -13.48 11.98 -9.27
N ARG A 99 -12.60 11.06 -9.70
CA ARG A 99 -12.81 9.61 -9.53
C ARG A 99 -13.03 9.23 -8.07
N ARG A 100 -12.19 9.72 -7.15
CA ARG A 100 -12.33 9.49 -5.70
C ARG A 100 -13.67 9.98 -5.17
N TRP A 101 -14.03 11.21 -5.53
CA TRP A 101 -15.31 11.81 -5.15
C TRP A 101 -16.51 10.99 -5.63
N VAL A 102 -16.47 10.46 -6.86
CA VAL A 102 -17.54 9.57 -7.36
C VAL A 102 -17.61 8.26 -6.57
N ILE A 103 -16.46 7.64 -6.26
CA ILE A 103 -16.40 6.38 -5.48
C ILE A 103 -16.96 6.60 -4.07
N GLU A 104 -16.63 7.71 -3.41
CA GLU A 104 -17.16 8.07 -2.09
C GLU A 104 -18.69 8.17 -2.12
N ILE A 105 -19.27 8.88 -3.09
CA ILE A 105 -20.73 8.98 -3.25
C ILE A 105 -21.35 7.61 -3.50
N ILE A 106 -20.75 6.77 -4.35
CA ILE A 106 -21.27 5.43 -4.61
C ILE A 106 -21.30 4.61 -3.31
N GLY A 107 -20.22 4.64 -2.56
CA GLY A 107 -20.10 3.94 -1.29
C GLY A 107 -21.14 4.39 -0.27
N GLU A 108 -21.30 5.70 -0.09
CA GLU A 108 -22.26 6.28 0.85
C GLU A 108 -23.72 5.97 0.49
N LYS A 109 -24.08 6.13 -0.79
CA LYS A 109 -25.49 6.10 -1.22
C LYS A 109 -25.99 4.72 -1.63
N PHE A 110 -25.12 3.83 -2.11
CA PHE A 110 -25.53 2.54 -2.69
C PHE A 110 -24.96 1.32 -1.97
N GLN A 111 -24.13 1.49 -0.93
CA GLN A 111 -23.62 0.40 -0.08
C GLN A 111 -22.85 -0.70 -0.84
N ILE A 112 -22.30 -0.39 -2.01
CA ILE A 112 -21.49 -1.29 -2.86
C ILE A 112 -20.00 -0.92 -2.87
N MET A 113 -19.53 -0.24 -1.81
CA MET A 113 -18.15 0.27 -1.70
C MET A 113 -17.10 -0.80 -2.04
N HIS A 114 -17.21 -1.99 -1.45
CA HIS A 114 -16.22 -3.05 -1.61
C HIS A 114 -16.13 -3.61 -3.03
N GLU A 115 -17.26 -3.69 -3.75
CA GLU A 115 -17.29 -4.16 -5.14
C GLU A 115 -16.59 -3.15 -6.06
N ILE A 116 -16.87 -1.87 -5.86
CA ILE A 116 -16.24 -0.77 -6.61
C ILE A 116 -14.75 -0.72 -6.33
N VAL A 117 -14.33 -0.78 -5.05
CA VAL A 117 -12.92 -0.75 -4.65
C VAL A 117 -12.11 -1.87 -5.31
N GLY A 118 -12.66 -3.10 -5.36
CA GLY A 118 -12.00 -4.22 -6.01
C GLY A 118 -11.82 -4.02 -7.52
N GLN A 119 -12.88 -3.57 -8.20
CA GLN A 119 -12.83 -3.27 -9.65
C GLN A 119 -11.88 -2.10 -9.95
N ASP A 120 -11.90 -1.08 -9.09
CA ASP A 120 -11.11 0.13 -9.25
C ASP A 120 -9.62 -0.14 -9.06
N SER A 121 -9.26 -0.95 -8.06
CA SER A 121 -7.88 -1.39 -7.83
C SER A 121 -7.29 -2.07 -9.07
N GLU A 122 -8.05 -2.99 -9.68
CA GLU A 122 -7.62 -3.69 -10.89
C GLU A 122 -7.41 -2.74 -12.08
N LEU A 123 -8.34 -1.80 -12.28
CA LEU A 123 -8.19 -0.78 -13.32
C LEU A 123 -6.95 0.08 -13.08
N VAL A 124 -6.73 0.54 -11.85
CA VAL A 124 -5.62 1.46 -11.54
C VAL A 124 -4.28 0.76 -11.72
N LYS A 125 -4.18 -0.54 -11.40
CA LYS A 125 -3.01 -1.35 -11.72
C LYS A 125 -2.73 -1.34 -13.21
N GLN A 126 -3.73 -1.61 -14.07
CA GLN A 126 -3.57 -1.55 -15.53
C GLN A 126 -3.11 -0.17 -16.04
N ILE A 127 -3.54 0.92 -15.40
CA ILE A 127 -3.08 2.28 -15.71
C ILE A 127 -1.62 2.47 -15.27
N ALA A 128 -1.26 1.97 -14.09
CA ALA A 128 0.11 2.02 -13.57
C ALA A 128 1.08 1.24 -14.46
N GLU A 129 0.67 0.08 -15.01
CA GLU A 129 1.56 -0.70 -15.89
C GLU A 129 1.88 0.02 -17.21
N LYS A 130 0.90 0.74 -17.76
CA LYS A 130 1.06 1.45 -19.03
C LYS A 130 1.85 2.75 -18.91
N SER A 131 1.98 3.29 -17.70
CA SER A 131 2.65 4.57 -17.46
C SER A 131 3.76 4.43 -16.42
N LYS A 132 5.00 4.36 -16.90
CA LYS A 132 6.19 4.34 -16.05
C LYS A 132 6.14 5.47 -15.01
N MET A 133 6.43 5.12 -13.74
CA MET A 133 6.47 6.05 -12.61
C MET A 133 5.17 6.85 -12.38
N ASN A 134 4.01 6.20 -12.52
CA ASN A 134 2.74 6.83 -12.18
C ASN A 134 2.48 6.85 -10.67
N TYR A 135 3.15 7.75 -9.96
CA TYR A 135 2.93 7.96 -8.53
C TYR A 135 1.46 8.28 -8.19
N ARG A 136 0.72 8.93 -9.10
CA ARG A 136 -0.70 9.26 -8.87
C ARG A 136 -1.58 8.01 -8.83
N ALA A 137 -1.32 7.03 -9.70
CA ALA A 137 -2.01 5.75 -9.66
C ALA A 137 -1.73 4.99 -8.36
N TRP A 138 -0.45 4.91 -7.93
CA TRP A 138 -0.09 4.30 -6.65
C TRP A 138 -0.69 5.04 -5.45
N SER A 139 -0.72 6.37 -5.49
CA SER A 139 -1.36 7.19 -4.46
C SER A 139 -2.87 6.92 -4.38
N HIS A 140 -3.53 6.74 -5.53
CA HIS A 140 -4.94 6.36 -5.60
C HIS A 140 -5.17 4.94 -5.05
N LEU A 141 -4.31 3.97 -5.36
CA LEU A 141 -4.37 2.63 -4.75
C LEU A 141 -4.24 2.70 -3.22
N CYS A 142 -3.31 3.50 -2.70
CA CYS A 142 -3.19 3.71 -1.25
C CYS A 142 -4.44 4.36 -0.63
N TRP A 143 -5.12 5.25 -1.36
CA TRP A 143 -6.37 5.85 -0.93
C TRP A 143 -7.54 4.86 -0.88
N LEU A 144 -7.51 3.78 -1.69
CA LEU A 144 -8.53 2.74 -1.65
C LEU A 144 -8.45 1.83 -0.41
N ILE A 145 -7.26 1.72 0.21
CA ILE A 145 -6.98 0.76 1.29
C ILE A 145 -7.95 0.83 2.48
N PRO A 146 -8.32 2.01 3.01
CA PRO A 146 -9.27 2.09 4.12
C PRO A 146 -10.64 1.47 3.84
N TYR A 147 -11.03 1.33 2.57
CA TYR A 147 -12.30 0.77 2.13
C TYR A 147 -12.23 -0.72 1.77
N MET A 148 -11.04 -1.32 1.81
CA MET A 148 -10.82 -2.73 1.49
C MET A 148 -11.21 -3.63 2.67
N LYS A 149 -11.83 -4.78 2.37
CA LYS A 149 -11.94 -5.89 3.33
C LYS A 149 -10.59 -6.58 3.52
N ARG A 150 -10.40 -7.25 4.65
CA ARG A 150 -9.22 -8.10 4.92
C ARG A 150 -8.89 -9.06 3.76
N THR A 151 -9.89 -9.72 3.20
CA THR A 151 -9.71 -10.64 2.06
C THR A 151 -9.17 -9.93 0.81
N GLN A 152 -9.59 -8.69 0.55
CA GLN A 152 -9.08 -7.87 -0.55
C GLN A 152 -7.65 -7.41 -0.28
N VAL A 153 -7.32 -7.06 0.97
CA VAL A 153 -5.96 -6.68 1.36
C VAL A 153 -4.98 -7.85 1.14
N ILE A 154 -5.35 -9.06 1.57
CA ILE A 154 -4.55 -10.28 1.37
C ILE A 154 -4.37 -10.58 -0.13
N ASP A 155 -5.45 -10.48 -0.91
CA ASP A 155 -5.40 -10.68 -2.36
C ASP A 155 -4.48 -9.66 -3.05
N GLU A 156 -4.52 -8.38 -2.65
CA GLU A 156 -3.62 -7.34 -3.18
C GLU A 156 -2.15 -7.58 -2.78
N LEU A 157 -1.89 -8.05 -1.55
CA LEU A 157 -0.54 -8.45 -1.13
C LEU A 157 -0.01 -9.60 -1.99
N ASN A 158 -0.84 -10.60 -2.30
CA ASN A 158 -0.44 -11.73 -3.14
C ASN A 158 -0.21 -11.29 -4.59
N LYS A 159 -1.13 -10.54 -5.18
CA LYS A 159 -1.04 -10.06 -6.57
C LYS A 159 0.15 -9.15 -6.80
N SER A 160 0.49 -8.30 -5.82
CA SER A 160 1.61 -7.36 -5.97
C SER A 160 3.00 -8.00 -5.82
N LYS A 161 3.13 -9.25 -5.33
CA LYS A 161 4.45 -9.92 -5.21
C LYS A 161 5.17 -10.02 -6.55
N LYS A 162 4.48 -10.54 -7.57
CA LYS A 162 5.04 -10.69 -8.92
C LYS A 162 5.44 -9.33 -9.52
N TRP A 163 4.66 -8.29 -9.26
CA TRP A 163 5.00 -6.94 -9.68
C TRP A 163 6.31 -6.46 -9.05
N SER A 164 6.43 -6.59 -7.72
CA SER A 164 7.62 -6.17 -6.97
C SER A 164 8.87 -6.97 -7.33
N GLU A 165 8.72 -8.25 -7.65
CA GLU A 165 9.81 -9.12 -8.13
C GLU A 165 10.38 -8.68 -9.48
N LEU A 166 9.51 -8.20 -10.38
CA LEU A 166 9.91 -7.67 -11.68
C LEU A 166 10.41 -6.22 -11.60
N HIS A 167 9.95 -5.45 -10.60
CA HIS A 167 10.22 -4.02 -10.44
C HIS A 167 10.82 -3.73 -9.05
N THR A 168 11.96 -4.34 -8.74
CA THR A 168 12.59 -4.27 -7.40
C THR A 168 13.06 -2.87 -6.99
N ALA A 169 13.19 -1.95 -7.95
CA ALA A 169 13.49 -0.54 -7.71
C ALA A 169 12.22 0.35 -7.54
N ASP A 170 11.01 -0.20 -7.74
CA ASP A 170 9.77 0.57 -7.63
C ASP A 170 9.34 0.77 -6.17
N ASN A 171 9.87 1.82 -5.55
CA ASN A 171 9.51 2.20 -4.18
C ASN A 171 8.01 2.56 -4.04
N CYS A 172 7.31 2.94 -5.11
CA CYS A 172 5.87 3.22 -5.02
C CYS A 172 5.08 1.93 -4.78
N CYS A 173 5.47 0.83 -5.45
CA CYS A 173 4.89 -0.48 -5.22
C CYS A 173 5.15 -0.95 -3.78
N PHE A 174 6.41 -0.85 -3.29
CA PHE A 174 6.72 -1.19 -1.90
C PHE A 174 6.00 -0.27 -0.90
N HIS A 175 5.79 1.01 -1.21
CA HIS A 175 4.96 1.88 -0.38
C HIS A 175 3.51 1.40 -0.29
N PHE A 176 2.89 1.02 -1.42
CA PHE A 176 1.56 0.42 -1.43
C PHE A 176 1.50 -0.87 -0.59
N ARG A 177 2.48 -1.77 -0.75
CA ARG A 177 2.59 -2.99 0.07
C ARG A 177 2.69 -2.68 1.57
N ARG A 178 3.53 -1.72 1.96
CA ARG A 178 3.64 -1.29 3.37
C ARG A 178 2.31 -0.78 3.92
N ARG A 179 1.54 -0.03 3.13
CA ARG A 179 0.21 0.45 3.54
C ARG A 179 -0.80 -0.69 3.71
N LEU A 180 -0.76 -1.71 2.86
CA LEU A 180 -1.58 -2.92 3.00
C LEU A 180 -1.21 -3.70 4.27
N LEU A 181 0.09 -3.92 4.51
CA LEU A 181 0.59 -4.58 5.72
C LEU A 181 0.23 -3.81 6.99
N PHE A 182 0.35 -2.48 6.96
CA PHE A 182 -0.03 -1.64 8.09
C PHE A 182 -1.54 -1.73 8.39
N LYS A 183 -2.38 -1.75 7.36
CA LYS A 183 -3.83 -1.96 7.52
C LYS A 183 -4.15 -3.30 8.21
N MET A 184 -3.40 -4.35 7.91
CA MET A 184 -3.55 -5.64 8.60
C MET A 184 -3.23 -5.55 10.09
N LEU A 185 -2.27 -4.70 10.50
CA LEU A 185 -1.95 -4.47 11.91
C LEU A 185 -2.99 -3.60 12.63
N GLU A 186 -3.50 -2.55 11.98
CA GLU A 186 -4.57 -1.71 12.54
C GLU A 186 -5.79 -2.55 12.92
N ASP A 187 -6.13 -3.53 12.09
CA ASP A 187 -7.23 -4.46 12.33
C ASP A 187 -7.01 -5.33 13.60
N ILE A 188 -5.77 -5.53 14.07
CA ILE A 188 -5.48 -6.23 15.34
C ILE A 188 -5.87 -5.36 16.54
N SER A 189 -5.50 -4.07 16.50
CA SER A 189 -5.68 -3.15 17.64
C SER A 189 -7.13 -2.79 17.94
N ALA A 190 -8.07 -3.12 17.06
CA ALA A 190 -9.48 -2.75 17.19
C ALA A 190 -10.35 -3.82 17.91
N TRP A 191 -9.79 -4.98 18.27
CA TRP A 191 -10.54 -6.13 18.80
C TRP A 191 -9.86 -6.64 20.09
N GLU A 192 -10.12 -5.96 21.20
CA GLU A 192 -9.74 -6.46 22.53
C GLU A 192 -10.84 -7.44 23.02
N ASP A 193 -10.41 -8.62 23.51
CA ASP A 193 -11.20 -9.64 24.25
C ASP A 193 -12.06 -10.69 23.51
N ASP A 194 -11.57 -11.31 22.42
CA ASP A 194 -12.18 -12.55 21.88
C ASP A 194 -11.15 -13.62 21.44
N GLU A 195 -11.51 -14.91 21.56
CA GLU A 195 -10.68 -16.06 21.16
C GLU A 195 -10.37 -16.05 19.65
N SER A 196 -11.27 -15.47 18.84
CA SER A 196 -11.05 -15.24 17.40
C SER A 196 -9.86 -14.29 17.11
N CYS A 197 -9.56 -13.36 18.02
CA CYS A 197 -8.46 -12.39 17.88
C CYS A 197 -7.08 -13.07 17.97
N ILE A 198 -6.93 -14.12 18.78
CA ILE A 198 -5.67 -14.87 18.94
C ILE A 198 -5.27 -15.57 17.63
N ASN A 199 -6.24 -16.21 16.97
CA ASN A 199 -6.01 -16.86 15.68
C ASN A 199 -5.62 -15.84 14.60
N GLN A 200 -6.27 -14.68 14.58
CA GLN A 200 -5.97 -13.62 13.63
C GLN A 200 -4.59 -13.00 13.85
N LYS A 201 -4.17 -12.79 15.10
CA LYS A 201 -2.82 -12.30 15.45
C LYS A 201 -1.75 -13.29 15.01
N THR A 202 -2.01 -14.58 15.20
CA THR A 202 -1.12 -15.66 14.76
C THR A 202 -0.98 -15.70 13.24
N GLU A 203 -2.09 -15.57 12.50
CA GLU A 203 -2.07 -15.48 11.04
C GLU A 203 -1.22 -14.29 10.55
N ILE A 204 -1.38 -13.12 11.17
CA ILE A 204 -0.63 -11.92 10.79
C ILE A 204 0.85 -12.06 11.13
N TYR A 205 1.18 -12.69 12.26
CA TYR A 205 2.56 -13.02 12.62
C TYR A 205 3.22 -13.87 11.53
N PHE A 206 2.56 -14.94 11.08
CA PHE A 206 3.08 -15.79 10.01
C PHE A 206 3.20 -15.05 8.67
N LEU A 207 2.21 -14.23 8.32
CA LEU A 207 2.25 -13.37 7.14
C LEU A 207 3.45 -12.41 7.19
N TRP A 208 3.77 -11.86 8.36
CA TRP A 208 4.94 -11.00 8.54
C TRP A 208 6.26 -11.74 8.38
N LYS A 209 6.36 -12.96 8.93
CA LYS A 209 7.54 -13.83 8.75
C LYS A 209 7.74 -14.20 7.28
N GLU A 210 6.66 -14.50 6.57
CA GLU A 210 6.69 -14.77 5.14
C GLU A 210 7.17 -13.55 4.34
N GLU A 211 6.66 -12.36 4.65
CA GLU A 211 7.07 -11.12 3.98
C GLU A 211 8.55 -10.78 4.27
N LEU A 212 9.03 -11.00 5.50
CA LEU A 212 10.45 -10.88 5.84
C LEU A 212 11.31 -11.88 5.05
N GLY A 213 10.92 -13.15 4.99
CA GLY A 213 11.66 -14.16 4.22
C GLY A 213 11.67 -13.87 2.71
N TRP A 214 10.53 -13.42 2.17
CA TRP A 214 10.43 -13.01 0.77
C TRP A 214 11.31 -11.78 0.48
N ASN A 215 11.24 -10.75 1.31
CA ASN A 215 12.09 -9.56 1.16
C ASN A 215 13.59 -9.91 1.26
N GLU A 216 13.98 -10.80 2.15
CA GLU A 216 15.35 -11.32 2.23
C GLU A 216 15.77 -11.98 0.91
N SER A 217 14.93 -12.84 0.34
CA SER A 217 15.22 -13.48 -0.95
C SER A 217 15.45 -12.46 -2.08
N LEU A 218 14.70 -11.34 -2.07
CA LEU A 218 14.89 -10.26 -3.02
C LEU A 218 16.19 -9.51 -2.77
N ILE A 219 16.54 -9.21 -1.52
CA ILE A 219 17.79 -8.52 -1.16
C ILE A 219 19.00 -9.35 -1.62
N ARG A 220 18.97 -10.67 -1.41
CA ARG A 220 20.02 -11.59 -1.85
C ARG A 220 20.11 -11.67 -3.38
N ARG A 221 18.97 -11.64 -4.07
CA ARG A 221 18.92 -11.79 -5.54
C ARG A 221 19.23 -10.51 -6.29
N TYR A 222 18.82 -9.36 -5.76
CA TYR A 222 18.89 -8.06 -6.43
C TYR A 222 19.70 -7.09 -5.55
N ILE A 223 21.02 -7.27 -5.60
CA ILE A 223 21.98 -6.48 -4.82
C ILE A 223 21.91 -4.98 -5.17
N GLY A 224 22.22 -4.13 -4.19
CA GLY A 224 22.34 -2.68 -4.36
C GLY A 224 21.00 -1.93 -4.48
N ARG A 225 19.86 -2.61 -4.28
CA ARG A 225 18.53 -1.97 -4.42
C ARG A 225 18.06 -1.35 -3.11
N GLU A 226 18.21 -0.02 -2.97
CA GLU A 226 17.79 0.74 -1.79
C GLU A 226 16.33 0.49 -1.37
N ALA A 227 15.41 0.37 -2.34
CA ALA A 227 13.99 0.17 -2.08
C ALA A 227 13.71 -1.10 -1.24
N LEU A 228 14.49 -2.17 -1.44
CA LEU A 228 14.34 -3.42 -0.69
C LEU A 228 14.74 -3.25 0.77
N TRP A 229 15.80 -2.49 1.03
CA TRP A 229 16.28 -2.16 2.38
C TRP A 229 15.35 -1.18 3.11
N LEU A 230 14.74 -0.22 2.39
CA LEU A 230 13.70 0.63 2.95
C LEU A 230 12.44 -0.15 3.32
N HIS A 231 12.08 -1.16 2.53
CA HIS A 231 11.01 -2.10 2.88
C HIS A 231 11.39 -2.95 4.09
N ARG A 232 12.62 -3.48 4.14
CA ARG A 232 13.15 -4.22 5.30
C ARG A 232 13.03 -3.41 6.58
N ARG A 233 13.46 -2.14 6.58
CA ARG A 233 13.33 -1.24 7.74
C ARG A 233 11.90 -1.18 8.27
N PHE A 234 10.92 -1.00 7.40
CA PHE A 234 9.51 -1.01 7.80
C PHE A 234 9.10 -2.35 8.42
N LEU A 235 9.41 -3.47 7.75
CA LEU A 235 9.04 -4.80 8.24
C LEU A 235 9.64 -5.07 9.62
N SER A 236 10.91 -4.74 9.80
CA SER A 236 11.65 -4.95 11.04
C SER A 236 11.16 -4.04 12.16
N GLN A 237 10.84 -2.77 11.89
CA GLN A 237 10.24 -1.88 12.89
C GLN A 237 8.95 -2.48 13.43
N CYS A 238 8.05 -2.85 12.53
CA CYS A 238 6.77 -3.42 12.91
C CYS A 238 6.96 -4.76 13.61
N TYR A 239 7.94 -5.56 13.18
CA TYR A 239 8.20 -6.85 13.81
C TYR A 239 8.62 -6.71 15.27
N ILE A 240 9.57 -5.82 15.53
CA ILE A 240 10.03 -5.49 16.89
C ILE A 240 8.85 -4.94 17.72
N ASN A 241 8.12 -3.96 17.19
CA ASN A 241 7.08 -3.27 17.95
C ASN A 241 5.87 -4.15 18.29
N TYR A 242 5.44 -5.04 17.37
CA TYR A 242 4.18 -5.77 17.50
C TYR A 242 4.34 -7.24 17.88
N PHE A 243 5.50 -7.85 17.66
CA PHE A 243 5.67 -9.30 17.83
C PHE A 243 6.77 -9.70 18.82
N THR A 244 7.69 -8.82 19.18
CA THR A 244 8.73 -9.15 20.17
C THR A 244 8.44 -8.56 21.54
N ILE A 245 8.05 -7.28 21.63
CA ILE A 245 7.82 -6.58 22.90
C ILE A 245 6.61 -7.16 23.68
N ASP A 246 5.58 -7.59 22.96
CA ASP A 246 4.34 -8.11 23.57
C ASP A 246 4.50 -9.55 24.15
N GLN A 247 5.48 -10.31 23.64
CA GLN A 247 5.85 -11.63 24.16
C GLN A 247 6.63 -11.51 25.48
N GLU A 248 7.54 -10.54 25.60
CA GLU A 248 8.31 -10.29 26.82
C GLU A 248 7.41 -9.86 27.99
N THR A 249 6.38 -9.07 27.71
CA THR A 249 5.42 -8.61 28.74
C THR A 249 4.50 -9.74 29.24
N ARG A 250 4.17 -10.72 28.37
CA ARG A 250 3.41 -11.92 28.75
C ARG A 250 4.26 -12.96 29.50
N ASN A 251 5.50 -13.18 29.07
CA ASN A 251 6.43 -14.10 29.75
C ASN A 251 6.85 -13.60 31.14
N SER A 252 6.82 -12.29 31.38
CA SER A 252 7.08 -11.70 32.71
C SER A 252 5.98 -12.01 33.74
N ASN A 253 4.79 -12.46 33.31
CA ASN A 253 3.63 -12.73 34.17
C ASN A 253 3.32 -14.22 34.35
N GLY A 254 4.17 -15.13 33.86
CA GLY A 254 3.95 -16.57 33.97
C GLY A 254 5.22 -17.40 33.71
N GLU A 255 5.70 -18.02 34.79
CA GLU A 255 6.72 -19.08 34.90
C GLU A 255 8.15 -18.75 34.42
N ASP A 256 9.03 -18.61 35.43
CA ASP A 256 10.49 -18.64 35.30
C ASP A 256 10.96 -19.88 34.50
N PHE A 257 11.29 -19.68 33.23
CA PHE A 257 12.17 -20.59 32.49
C PHE A 257 13.54 -19.94 32.29
N HIS A 258 14.53 -20.47 33.01
CA HIS A 258 15.95 -20.23 32.78
C HIS A 258 16.33 -20.48 31.30
N GLY A 259 16.93 -19.47 30.64
CA GLY A 259 17.85 -19.66 29.52
C GLY A 259 17.26 -19.85 28.10
N GLY A 260 16.06 -19.35 27.81
CA GLY A 260 15.49 -19.38 26.45
C GLY A 260 15.92 -18.19 25.58
N HIS A 261 16.45 -18.45 24.38
CA HIS A 261 16.71 -17.43 23.37
C HIS A 261 15.42 -16.65 23.07
N SER A 262 15.42 -15.31 23.18
CA SER A 262 14.19 -14.54 22.99
C SER A 262 13.80 -14.51 21.50
N THR A 263 12.52 -14.31 21.19
CA THR A 263 12.07 -14.14 19.78
C THR A 263 12.78 -12.96 19.10
N LEU A 264 13.16 -11.95 19.89
CA LEU A 264 13.98 -10.83 19.44
C LEU A 264 15.41 -11.28 19.09
N ASP A 265 16.04 -12.10 19.92
CA ASP A 265 17.37 -12.64 19.65
C ASP A 265 17.39 -13.48 18.36
N ASP A 266 16.41 -14.37 18.17
CA ASP A 266 16.27 -15.17 16.93
C ASP A 266 16.13 -14.28 15.68
N PHE A 267 15.44 -13.16 15.82
CA PHE A 267 15.29 -12.20 14.74
C PHE A 267 16.62 -11.49 14.45
N LEU A 268 17.30 -11.00 15.48
CA LEU A 268 18.58 -10.30 15.33
C LEU A 268 19.67 -11.20 14.76
N ASP A 269 19.71 -12.48 15.13
CA ASP A 269 20.63 -13.46 14.56
C ASP A 269 20.45 -13.56 13.05
N LYS A 270 19.21 -13.61 12.56
CA LYS A 270 18.91 -13.60 11.12
C LYS A 270 19.27 -12.29 10.43
N GLU A 271 19.08 -11.15 11.08
CA GLU A 271 19.51 -9.86 10.52
C GLU A 271 21.04 -9.77 10.41
N LEU A 272 21.77 -10.34 11.37
CA LEU A 272 23.24 -10.42 11.35
C LEU A 272 23.74 -11.37 10.25
N GLU A 273 23.07 -12.51 10.04
CA GLU A 273 23.35 -13.41 8.91
C GLU A 273 23.13 -12.73 7.55
N LEU A 274 22.05 -11.96 7.43
CA LEU A 274 21.77 -11.18 6.21
C LEU A 274 22.82 -10.09 5.98
N LEU A 275 23.29 -9.44 7.04
CA LEU A 275 24.40 -8.49 6.99
C LEU A 275 25.68 -9.17 6.49
N LEU A 276 26.10 -10.27 7.13
CA LEU A 276 27.29 -11.02 6.76
C LEU A 276 27.26 -11.41 5.28
N HIS A 277 26.14 -11.96 4.83
CA HIS A 277 25.99 -12.31 3.42
C HIS A 277 26.06 -11.11 2.48
N SER A 278 25.52 -9.95 2.90
CA SER A 278 25.56 -8.72 2.11
C SER A 278 26.96 -8.09 2.04
N LEU A 279 27.86 -8.44 2.97
CA LEU A 279 29.26 -8.02 3.00
C LEU A 279 30.16 -8.97 2.19
N ASP A 280 29.84 -10.26 2.15
CA ASP A 280 30.62 -11.31 1.48
C ASP A 280 30.32 -11.44 -0.03
N VAL A 281 29.50 -10.55 -0.59
CA VAL A 281 29.21 -10.57 -2.03
C VAL A 281 30.48 -10.21 -2.81
N THR A 282 31.01 -11.19 -3.54
CA THR A 282 32.20 -11.05 -4.39
C THR A 282 32.07 -9.88 -5.36
N ASP A 283 33.18 -9.17 -5.54
CA ASP A 283 33.24 -7.96 -6.33
C ASP A 283 32.82 -8.24 -7.78
N ASN A 284 31.67 -7.70 -8.18
CA ASN A 284 31.25 -7.69 -9.58
C ASN A 284 31.84 -6.43 -10.23
N GLU A 285 31.96 -6.40 -11.56
CA GLU A 285 32.44 -5.22 -12.32
C GLU A 285 31.61 -3.93 -12.11
N PHE A 286 30.53 -4.00 -11.32
CA PHE A 286 29.60 -2.91 -11.03
C PHE A 286 29.64 -2.52 -9.55
N GLU A 287 29.47 -1.23 -9.24
CA GLU A 287 29.46 -0.65 -7.87
C GLU A 287 28.34 -1.20 -6.96
N ASP A 288 27.47 -2.08 -7.45
CA ASP A 288 26.32 -2.64 -6.74
C ASP A 288 26.71 -3.42 -5.47
N THR A 289 27.89 -4.05 -5.43
CA THR A 289 28.43 -4.78 -4.26
C THR A 289 28.71 -3.82 -3.10
N GLN A 290 29.38 -2.72 -3.41
CA GLN A 290 29.67 -1.67 -2.45
C GLN A 290 28.39 -0.99 -1.96
N VAL A 291 27.45 -0.69 -2.87
CA VAL A 291 26.15 -0.10 -2.51
C VAL A 291 25.34 -1.06 -1.62
N GLN A 292 25.37 -2.36 -1.90
CA GLN A 292 24.74 -3.38 -1.08
C GLN A 292 25.30 -3.39 0.35
N ALA A 293 26.62 -3.43 0.49
CA ALA A 293 27.29 -3.37 1.79
C ALA A 293 26.91 -2.10 2.56
N GLN A 294 26.92 -0.94 1.89
CA GLN A 294 26.50 0.34 2.47
C GLN A 294 25.05 0.29 2.99
N HIS A 295 24.11 -0.25 2.21
CA HIS A 295 22.72 -0.36 2.63
C HIS A 295 22.54 -1.34 3.80
N ALA A 296 23.22 -2.48 3.79
CA ALA A 296 23.17 -3.47 4.86
C ALA A 296 23.72 -2.91 6.17
N THR A 297 24.87 -2.24 6.12
CA THR A 297 25.47 -1.58 7.28
C THR A 297 24.58 -0.43 7.80
N ALA A 298 24.04 0.41 6.92
CA ALA A 298 23.11 1.48 7.32
C ALA A 298 21.81 0.91 7.93
N TYR A 299 21.38 -0.27 7.48
CA TYR A 299 20.23 -0.96 8.03
C TYR A 299 20.51 -1.49 9.45
N ILE A 300 21.61 -2.21 9.68
CA ILE A 300 21.89 -2.79 11.01
C ILE A 300 22.15 -1.74 12.08
N ILE A 301 22.83 -0.64 11.73
CA ILE A 301 23.04 0.51 12.63
C ILE A 301 21.71 1.15 13.00
N TRP A 302 20.75 1.14 12.08
CA TRP A 302 19.42 1.66 12.37
C TRP A 302 18.63 0.69 13.27
N ILE A 303 18.74 -0.62 13.06
CA ILE A 303 18.14 -1.65 13.94
C ILE A 303 18.67 -1.52 15.37
N SER A 304 19.97 -1.26 15.56
CA SER A 304 20.54 -1.10 16.90
C SER A 304 19.93 0.07 17.69
N LYS A 305 19.30 1.03 17.00
CA LYS A 305 18.56 2.16 17.60
C LYS A 305 17.10 1.84 17.87
N GLN A 306 16.56 0.75 17.33
CA GLN A 306 15.15 0.33 17.52
C GLN A 306 14.98 -0.72 18.62
N VAL A 307 16.04 -1.46 18.96
CA VAL A 307 15.99 -2.51 19.98
C VAL A 307 16.01 -1.93 21.41
N PRO A 308 15.45 -2.64 22.41
CA PRO A 308 15.54 -2.25 23.80
C PRO A 308 16.99 -2.14 24.33
N PRO A 309 17.25 -1.32 25.37
CA PRO A 309 18.61 -1.07 25.87
C PRO A 309 19.40 -2.32 26.26
N HIS A 310 18.75 -3.33 26.87
CA HIS A 310 19.42 -4.55 27.31
C HIS A 310 19.94 -5.40 26.14
N THR A 311 19.30 -5.32 24.98
CA THR A 311 19.72 -6.03 23.76
C THR A 311 20.76 -5.24 22.96
N HIS A 312 20.84 -3.93 23.19
CA HIS A 312 21.78 -3.04 22.51
C HIS A 312 23.24 -3.45 22.76
N GLU A 313 23.63 -3.72 24.00
CA GLU A 313 25.00 -4.09 24.36
C GLU A 313 25.43 -5.41 23.70
N LYS A 314 24.54 -6.41 23.68
CA LYS A 314 24.76 -7.71 23.03
C LYS A 314 24.89 -7.58 21.51
N LEU A 315 24.08 -6.73 20.89
CA LEU A 315 24.19 -6.47 19.45
C LEU A 315 25.47 -5.70 19.13
N GLN A 316 25.84 -4.72 19.96
CA GLN A 316 27.06 -3.92 19.79
C GLN A 316 28.32 -4.77 19.89
N SER A 317 28.41 -5.69 20.86
CA SER A 317 29.57 -6.58 20.98
C SER A 317 29.75 -7.45 19.73
N ARG A 318 28.67 -8.02 19.20
CA ARG A 318 28.70 -8.80 17.95
C ARG A 318 29.08 -7.96 16.73
N LEU A 319 28.62 -6.71 16.66
CA LEU A 319 28.99 -5.80 15.57
C LEU A 319 30.46 -5.36 15.65
N GLN A 320 31.07 -5.28 16.83
CA GLN A 320 32.49 -4.95 16.99
C GLN A 320 33.42 -6.06 16.46
N GLU A 321 32.96 -7.31 16.47
CA GLU A 321 33.67 -8.43 15.86
C GLU A 321 33.68 -8.37 14.33
N MET A 322 32.75 -7.62 13.73
CA MET A 322 32.63 -7.42 12.30
C MET A 322 33.41 -6.15 11.92
N ASP A 323 34.44 -6.23 11.07
CA ASP A 323 35.26 -5.07 10.66
C ASP A 323 34.50 -4.09 9.72
N LEU A 324 33.48 -3.42 10.28
CA LEU A 324 32.58 -2.51 9.58
C LEU A 324 33.17 -1.10 9.40
N LYS A 325 34.30 -0.81 10.05
CA LYS A 325 34.91 0.54 10.09
C LYS A 325 35.18 1.14 8.69
N PRO A 326 35.73 0.40 7.71
CA PRO A 326 36.00 0.95 6.39
C PRO A 326 34.72 1.38 5.65
N ILE A 327 33.66 0.56 5.75
CA ILE A 327 32.37 0.82 5.11
C ILE A 327 31.66 1.99 5.77
N MET A 328 31.77 2.09 7.11
CA MET A 328 31.24 3.19 7.91
C MET A 328 31.88 4.53 7.54
N ILE A 329 33.21 4.60 7.37
CA ILE A 329 33.90 5.83 6.96
C ILE A 329 33.34 6.33 5.61
N LYS A 330 33.12 5.41 4.67
CA LYS A 330 32.55 5.73 3.35
C LYS A 330 31.09 6.18 3.45
N LEU A 331 30.27 5.48 4.23
CA LEU A 331 28.88 5.85 4.53
C LEU A 331 28.77 7.26 5.15
N CYS A 332 29.66 7.61 6.07
CA CYS A 332 29.67 8.93 6.71
C CYS A 332 30.10 10.04 5.75
N ALA A 333 30.99 9.75 4.78
CA ALA A 333 31.35 10.67 3.72
C ALA A 333 30.16 10.94 2.78
N ASP A 334 29.42 9.89 2.41
CA ASP A 334 28.31 9.98 1.44
C ASP A 334 26.99 10.48 2.07
N LYS A 335 26.71 10.11 3.32
CA LYS A 335 25.44 10.41 4.03
C LYS A 335 25.70 10.75 5.52
N PRO A 336 26.24 11.94 5.85
CA PRO A 336 26.70 12.28 7.20
C PRO A 336 25.59 12.27 8.28
N HIS A 337 24.34 12.50 7.90
CA HIS A 337 23.18 12.46 8.81
C HIS A 337 22.85 11.05 9.34
N LEU A 338 23.35 9.97 8.71
CA LEU A 338 23.16 8.60 9.18
C LEU A 338 24.17 8.21 10.28
N CYS A 339 25.25 8.98 10.46
CA CYS A 339 26.37 8.67 11.35
C CYS A 339 26.29 9.29 12.75
N VAL A 340 25.10 9.63 13.25
CA VAL A 340 24.94 10.08 14.66
C VAL A 340 24.62 8.89 15.56
N SER A 341 25.41 7.81 15.49
CA SER A 341 25.19 6.60 16.29
C SER A 341 26.27 6.45 17.38
N PRO A 342 25.93 6.07 18.62
CA PRO A 342 26.91 5.76 19.68
C PRO A 342 27.88 4.64 19.33
N LEU A 343 27.60 3.86 18.26
CA LEU A 343 28.51 2.87 17.67
C LEU A 343 29.84 3.47 17.12
N LEU A 344 29.99 4.81 17.16
CA LEU A 344 31.14 5.57 16.67
C LEU A 344 32.05 6.12 17.79
N GLN A 345 31.75 5.83 19.05
CA GLN A 345 32.67 6.01 20.19
C GLN A 345 33.14 4.65 20.68
#